data_AF-A0A0P4W5K8-F1
#
_entry.id   AF-A0A0P4W5K8-F1
#
_cell.length_a   1.000
_cell.length_b   1.000
_cell.length_c   1.000
_cell.angle_alpha   90.00
_cell.angle_beta   90.00
_cell.angle_gamma   90.00
#
_symmetry.space_group_name_H-M   'P 1'
#
loop_
_entity.id
_entity.type
_entity.pdbx_description
1 polymer ?
#
loop_
_entity_poly.entity_id
_entity_poly.type
_entity_poly.pdbx_seq_one_letter_code
_entity_poly.pdbx_strand_id
1 'polypeptide(L)'
;MCPGGSRDWQDNNSVIKQLPRHCWPGNPCSGAVGGVYAVEPVGKDLQRCLEAKERLWPSPPVFLNTVADSIRLQEVGELTFPIICEYANHRVFTVTDEQMVQGMKLIFERMKQVVEAASGAGVYAAVHLLKDIQPKAQKVGVILCGGNVDLDVLPWLTRTTSYQ
;
A
#
# COMPACT_ATOMS: atom_id res chain seq x y z
N MET A 1 12.86 -43.87 -16.83
CA MET A 1 12.94 -42.86 -17.91
C MET A 1 11.56 -42.28 -18.10
N CYS A 2 11.35 -41.02 -17.69
CA CYS A 2 10.14 -40.26 -18.00
C CYS A 2 10.52 -39.19 -19.02
N PRO A 3 9.77 -39.00 -20.11
CA PRO A 3 10.13 -38.06 -21.15
C PRO A 3 9.89 -36.63 -20.68
N GLY A 4 10.84 -35.75 -20.98
CA GLY A 4 10.73 -34.32 -20.74
C GLY A 4 9.69 -33.67 -21.65
N GLY A 5 8.86 -32.80 -21.06
CA GLY A 5 8.00 -31.87 -21.77
C GLY A 5 8.25 -30.47 -21.21
N SER A 6 8.80 -29.60 -22.05
CA SER A 6 8.94 -28.17 -21.83
C SER A 6 7.59 -27.55 -21.47
N ARG A 7 7.48 -26.94 -20.28
CA ARG A 7 6.32 -26.11 -19.95
C ARG A 7 6.55 -24.70 -20.48
N ASP A 8 5.94 -24.44 -21.63
CA ASP A 8 5.71 -23.11 -22.17
C ASP A 8 4.93 -22.27 -21.14
N TRP A 9 5.46 -21.10 -20.80
CA TRP A 9 4.85 -20.08 -19.96
C TRP A 9 4.03 -19.13 -20.84
N GLN A 10 3.03 -19.64 -21.55
CA GLN A 10 2.10 -18.80 -22.30
C GLN A 10 0.71 -18.80 -21.65
N ASP A 11 0.23 -17.59 -21.37
CA ASP A 11 -1.17 -17.17 -21.23
C ASP A 11 -2.02 -17.77 -20.10
N ASN A 12 -1.67 -17.46 -18.85
CA ASN A 12 -2.60 -17.57 -17.70
C ASN A 12 -3.42 -16.29 -17.43
N ASN A 13 -3.57 -15.42 -18.43
CA ASN A 13 -4.30 -14.15 -18.31
C ASN A 13 -5.83 -14.29 -18.40
N SER A 14 -6.36 -15.51 -18.53
CA SER A 14 -7.80 -15.81 -18.62
C SER A 14 -8.46 -16.02 -17.25
N VAL A 15 -7.69 -16.41 -16.22
CA VAL A 15 -8.22 -16.69 -14.87
C VAL A 15 -8.57 -15.39 -14.13
N ILE A 16 -7.79 -14.32 -14.33
CA ILE A 16 -8.00 -13.03 -13.66
C ILE A 16 -9.22 -12.29 -14.24
N LYS A 17 -9.49 -12.44 -15.54
CA LYS A 17 -10.59 -11.76 -16.24
C LYS A 17 -11.99 -12.29 -15.92
N GLN A 18 -12.12 -13.38 -15.17
CA GLN A 18 -13.40 -14.04 -14.90
C GLN A 18 -13.91 -13.87 -13.47
N LEU A 19 -13.25 -13.08 -12.62
CA LEU A 19 -13.77 -12.80 -11.28
C LEU A 19 -14.90 -11.75 -11.37
N PRO A 20 -16.17 -12.12 -11.15
CA PRO A 20 -17.23 -11.12 -11.07
C PRO A 20 -16.90 -10.12 -9.94
N ARG A 21 -17.39 -8.88 -10.07
CA ARG A 21 -17.41 -7.86 -8.98
C ARG A 21 -18.38 -8.28 -7.87
N HIS A 22 -18.35 -9.55 -7.49
CA HIS A 22 -19.28 -10.14 -6.57
C HIS A 22 -18.81 -9.84 -5.17
N CYS A 23 -19.68 -9.18 -4.41
CA CYS A 23 -19.59 -9.13 -2.96
C CYS A 23 -19.20 -10.51 -2.42
N TRP A 24 -18.22 -10.51 -1.51
CA TRP A 24 -17.80 -11.68 -0.75
C TRP A 24 -19.02 -12.52 -0.31
N PRO A 25 -19.06 -13.84 -0.56
CA PRO A 25 -20.21 -14.67 -0.21
C PRO A 25 -20.43 -14.60 1.31
N GLY A 26 -21.56 -14.02 1.73
CA GLY A 26 -21.96 -13.92 3.13
C GLY A 26 -22.23 -12.51 3.68
N ASN A 27 -22.12 -11.44 2.89
CA ASN A 27 -22.37 -10.08 3.38
C ASN A 27 -23.53 -9.37 2.64
N PRO A 28 -24.75 -9.33 3.21
CA PRO A 28 -25.84 -8.53 2.68
C PRO A 28 -25.65 -7.06 3.10
N CYS A 29 -24.59 -6.41 2.63
CA CYS A 29 -24.42 -4.97 2.79
C CYS A 29 -24.95 -4.25 1.56
N SER A 30 -26.26 -4.08 1.50
CA SER A 30 -26.92 -3.12 0.62
C SER A 30 -26.47 -1.70 1.01
N GLY A 31 -25.37 -1.21 0.43
CA GLY A 31 -24.98 0.21 0.48
C GLY A 31 -23.50 0.54 0.72
N ALA A 32 -22.64 -0.43 1.04
CA ALA A 32 -21.20 -0.18 1.21
C ALA A 32 -20.42 -0.87 0.10
N VAL A 33 -20.10 -0.13 -0.96
CA VAL A 33 -19.09 -0.58 -1.93
C VAL A 33 -17.75 -0.43 -1.22
N GLY A 34 -17.25 -1.53 -0.66
CA GLY A 34 -15.89 -1.58 -0.12
C GLY A 34 -14.90 -1.25 -1.24
N GLY A 35 -13.90 -0.40 -0.94
CA GLY A 35 -12.91 0.05 -1.90
C GLY A 35 -11.50 -0.32 -1.47
N VAL A 36 -10.66 -0.71 -2.42
CA VAL A 36 -9.21 -0.84 -2.21
C VAL A 36 -8.57 0.50 -2.52
N TYR A 37 -7.83 1.07 -1.57
CA TYR A 37 -7.15 2.35 -1.73
C TYR A 37 -5.65 2.14 -1.65
N ALA A 38 -4.92 2.71 -2.62
CA ALA A 38 -3.47 2.76 -2.54
C ALA A 38 -3.02 3.89 -1.59
N VAL A 39 -1.88 3.67 -0.96
CA VAL A 39 -1.19 4.66 -0.12
C VAL A 39 0.25 4.74 -0.58
N GLU A 40 0.79 5.94 -0.71
CA GLU A 40 2.12 6.19 -1.26
C GLU A 40 2.86 7.31 -0.50
N PRO A 41 4.21 7.31 -0.51
CA PRO A 41 4.98 8.46 -0.07
C PRO A 41 4.86 9.63 -1.06
N VAL A 42 5.11 10.84 -0.58
CA VAL A 42 5.21 12.04 -1.42
C VAL A 42 6.19 11.82 -2.58
N GLY A 43 5.80 12.27 -3.78
CA GLY A 43 6.61 12.22 -5.01
C GLY A 43 6.38 10.98 -5.87
N LYS A 44 5.57 10.02 -5.43
CA LYS A 44 5.29 8.81 -6.20
C LYS A 44 4.27 9.02 -7.33
N ASP A 45 3.35 9.97 -7.21
CA ASP A 45 2.42 10.40 -8.27
C ASP A 45 1.55 9.27 -8.89
N LEU A 46 1.24 8.20 -8.13
CA LEU A 46 0.43 7.08 -8.63
C LEU A 46 -0.97 7.54 -9.02
N GLN A 47 -1.59 8.47 -8.27
CA GLN A 47 -2.94 8.94 -8.56
C GLN A 47 -3.05 9.45 -10.00
N ARG A 48 -2.09 10.28 -10.43
CA ARG A 48 -2.05 10.83 -11.80
C ARG A 48 -1.97 9.71 -12.85
N CYS A 49 -1.18 8.68 -12.57
CA CYS A 49 -1.02 7.52 -13.45
C CYS A 49 -2.32 6.70 -13.53
N LEU A 50 -3.01 6.47 -12.40
CA LEU A 50 -4.28 5.75 -12.37
C LEU A 50 -5.40 6.51 -13.10
N GLU A 51 -5.46 7.84 -12.94
CA GLU A 51 -6.42 8.70 -13.64
C GLU A 51 -6.21 8.67 -15.16
N ALA A 52 -4.95 8.72 -15.61
CA ALA A 52 -4.59 8.62 -17.03
C ALA A 52 -4.65 7.18 -17.58
N LYS A 53 -4.68 6.17 -16.69
CA LYS A 53 -4.48 4.74 -17.02
C LYS A 53 -3.18 4.50 -17.79
N GLU A 54 -2.15 5.29 -17.50
CA GLU A 54 -0.87 5.29 -18.17
C GLU A 54 0.26 5.44 -17.16
N ARG A 55 1.40 4.78 -17.41
CA ARG A 55 2.62 4.94 -16.61
C ARG A 55 3.31 6.24 -17.00
N LEU A 56 3.07 7.32 -16.26
CA LEU A 56 3.56 8.67 -16.56
C LEU A 56 4.91 9.00 -15.90
N TRP A 57 5.61 8.00 -15.36
CA TRP A 57 6.91 8.18 -14.71
C TRP A 57 8.05 8.41 -15.71
N PRO A 58 9.10 9.14 -15.30
CA PRO A 58 10.30 9.30 -16.13
C PRO A 58 11.01 7.96 -16.32
N SER A 59 11.69 7.82 -17.47
CA SER A 59 12.62 6.74 -17.75
C SER A 59 14.03 7.32 -17.95
N PRO A 60 15.05 6.89 -17.18
CA PRO A 60 15.02 5.78 -16.22
C PRO A 60 14.27 6.11 -14.92
N PRO A 61 13.83 5.09 -14.16
CA PRO A 61 13.14 5.29 -12.89
C PRO A 61 14.02 6.00 -11.86
N VAL A 62 13.40 6.84 -11.02
CA VAL A 62 14.08 7.51 -9.91
C VAL A 62 13.67 6.90 -8.56
N PHE A 63 14.55 7.07 -7.57
CA PHE A 63 14.29 6.70 -6.19
C PHE A 63 13.92 7.93 -5.38
N LEU A 64 12.85 7.81 -4.60
CA LEU A 64 12.41 8.85 -3.68
C LEU A 64 13.35 8.90 -2.47
N ASN A 65 13.61 10.11 -1.99
CA ASN A 65 14.25 10.31 -0.70
C ASN A 65 13.17 10.19 0.38
N THR A 66 12.98 8.97 0.90
CA THR A 66 11.94 8.65 1.89
C THR A 66 12.44 7.61 2.89
N VAL A 67 11.94 7.65 4.13
CA VAL A 67 12.16 6.61 5.14
C VAL A 67 11.56 5.25 4.78
N ALA A 68 10.65 5.18 3.79
CA ALA A 68 9.98 3.94 3.38
C ALA A 68 10.75 3.19 2.28
N ASP A 69 11.84 2.53 2.66
CA ASP A 69 12.75 1.84 1.72
C ASP A 69 12.04 0.81 0.80
N SER A 70 11.09 0.03 1.33
CA SER A 70 10.39 -1.01 0.57
C SER A 70 9.49 -0.48 -0.55
N ILE A 71 9.15 0.82 -0.54
CA ILE A 71 8.31 1.47 -1.55
C ILE A 71 8.98 2.72 -2.17
N ARG A 72 10.31 2.83 -2.03
CA ARG A 72 11.11 3.99 -2.46
C ARG A 72 11.22 4.20 -3.97
N LEU A 73 11.02 3.14 -4.76
CA LEU A 73 10.99 3.25 -6.22
C LEU A 73 9.76 4.07 -6.62
N GLN A 74 9.97 5.14 -7.40
CA GLN A 74 8.89 6.06 -7.76
C GLN A 74 7.81 5.35 -8.59
N GLU A 75 8.18 4.46 -9.50
CA GLU A 75 7.20 3.85 -10.38
C GLU A 75 6.59 2.56 -9.83
N VAL A 76 5.41 2.23 -10.36
CA VAL A 76 4.81 0.90 -10.24
C VAL A 76 5.25 0.04 -11.44
N GLY A 77 5.52 -1.23 -11.17
CA GLY A 77 5.97 -2.18 -12.19
C GLY A 77 4.96 -2.42 -13.31
N GLU A 78 5.48 -2.70 -14.50
CA GLU A 78 4.73 -2.91 -15.75
C GLU A 78 3.63 -3.97 -15.64
N LEU A 79 3.95 -5.09 -15.01
CA LEU A 79 3.00 -6.21 -14.87
C LEU A 79 1.90 -5.92 -13.85
N THR A 80 2.21 -5.13 -12.83
CA THR A 80 1.28 -4.84 -11.72
C THR A 80 0.39 -3.64 -12.01
N PHE A 81 0.85 -2.67 -12.80
CA PHE A 81 0.11 -1.43 -13.05
C PHE A 81 -1.29 -1.66 -13.64
N PRO A 82 -1.49 -2.53 -14.67
CA PRO A 82 -2.82 -2.84 -15.20
C PRO A 82 -3.77 -3.41 -14.14
N ILE A 83 -3.25 -4.24 -13.22
CA ILE A 83 -4.02 -4.85 -12.13
C ILE A 83 -4.48 -3.76 -11.14
N ILE A 84 -3.60 -2.83 -10.77
CA ILE A 84 -3.95 -1.72 -9.89
C ILE A 84 -5.01 -0.83 -10.55
N CYS A 85 -4.87 -0.51 -11.84
CA CYS A 85 -5.86 0.26 -12.59
C CYS A 85 -7.25 -0.40 -12.62
N GLU A 86 -7.32 -1.73 -12.60
CA GLU A 86 -8.59 -2.47 -12.64
C GLU A 86 -9.27 -2.55 -11.27
N TYR A 87 -8.51 -2.78 -10.20
CA TYR A 87 -9.06 -3.14 -8.89
C TYR A 87 -8.93 -2.07 -7.80
N ALA A 88 -7.99 -1.14 -7.90
CA ALA A 88 -7.82 -0.07 -6.93
C ALA A 88 -8.67 1.16 -7.29
N ASN A 89 -9.05 1.92 -6.27
CA ASN A 89 -9.63 3.24 -6.48
C ASN A 89 -8.60 4.17 -7.12
N HIS A 90 -9.05 5.05 -8.02
CA HIS A 90 -8.17 6.06 -8.61
C HIS A 90 -7.63 7.04 -7.56
N ARG A 91 -8.37 7.26 -6.47
CA ARG A 91 -7.92 8.07 -5.34
C ARG A 91 -6.81 7.33 -4.58
N VAL A 92 -5.65 7.97 -4.47
CA VAL A 92 -4.49 7.49 -3.69
C VAL A 92 -4.29 8.42 -2.51
N PHE A 93 -3.90 7.85 -1.36
CA PHE A 93 -3.48 8.65 -0.20
C PHE A 93 -1.98 8.85 -0.23
N THR A 94 -1.54 10.10 -0.40
CA THR A 94 -0.12 10.46 -0.33
C THR A 94 0.22 10.91 1.09
N VAL A 95 1.31 10.37 1.65
CA VAL A 95 1.76 10.65 3.03
C VAL A 95 3.22 11.08 3.08
N THR A 96 3.57 11.92 4.05
CA THR A 96 4.97 12.31 4.31
C THR A 96 5.69 11.28 5.19
N ASP A 97 7.01 11.38 5.27
CA ASP A 97 7.83 10.53 6.14
C ASP A 97 7.42 10.65 7.61
N GLU A 98 7.15 11.86 8.09
CA GLU A 98 6.70 12.12 9.45
C GLU A 98 5.35 11.44 9.73
N GLN A 99 4.44 11.48 8.76
CA GLN A 99 3.13 10.84 8.86
C GLN A 99 3.26 9.31 8.89
N MET A 100 4.17 8.74 8.09
CA MET A 100 4.47 7.31 8.16
C MET A 100 5.03 6.92 9.52
N VAL A 101 5.96 7.70 10.08
CA VAL A 101 6.52 7.48 11.43
C VAL A 101 5.45 7.58 12.52
N GLN A 102 4.51 8.52 12.41
CA GLN A 102 3.35 8.61 13.31
C GLN A 102 2.48 7.34 13.23
N GLY A 103 2.27 6.81 12.03
CA GLY A 103 1.60 5.52 11.83
C GLY A 103 2.34 4.36 12.48
N MET A 104 3.67 4.27 12.31
CA MET A 104 4.50 3.25 12.97
C MET A 104 4.36 3.32 14.49
N LYS A 105 4.44 4.53 15.06
CA LYS A 105 4.29 4.77 16.50
C LYS A 105 2.91 4.32 17.00
N LEU A 106 1.84 4.63 16.28
CA LEU A 106 0.49 4.24 16.66
C LEU A 106 0.32 2.71 16.68
N ILE A 107 0.86 2.02 15.68
CA ILE A 107 0.88 0.55 15.61
C ILE A 107 1.60 -0.02 16.83
N PHE A 108 2.80 0.50 17.12
CA PHE A 108 3.57 0.06 18.28
C PHE A 108 2.82 0.31 19.59
N GLU A 109 2.24 1.50 19.80
CA GLU A 109 1.53 1.84 21.04
C GLU A 109 0.32 0.93 21.29
N ARG A 110 -0.43 0.59 20.24
CA ARG A 110 -1.70 -0.15 20.33
C ARG A 110 -1.55 -1.66 20.21
N MET A 111 -0.67 -2.12 19.33
CA MET A 111 -0.53 -3.54 18.98
C MET A 111 0.78 -4.14 19.50
N LYS A 112 1.72 -3.32 20.00
CA LYS A 112 3.07 -3.73 20.40
C LYS A 112 3.85 -4.43 19.28
N GLN A 113 3.46 -4.17 18.02
CA GLN A 113 4.15 -4.66 16.84
C GLN A 113 5.12 -3.60 16.35
N VAL A 114 6.32 -4.03 15.99
CA VAL A 114 7.31 -3.18 15.34
C VAL A 114 7.19 -3.41 13.83
N VAL A 115 7.01 -2.32 13.08
CA VAL A 115 6.75 -2.37 11.62
C VAL A 115 7.64 -1.37 10.88
N GLU A 116 7.80 -1.54 9.57
CA GLU A 116 8.48 -0.57 8.71
C GLU A 116 7.58 0.63 8.35
N ALA A 117 8.18 1.70 7.82
CA ALA A 117 7.47 2.94 7.50
C ALA A 117 6.35 2.77 6.47
N ALA A 118 6.52 1.88 5.49
CA ALA A 118 5.49 1.55 4.50
C ALA A 118 4.19 1.03 5.16
N SER A 119 4.31 0.23 6.24
CA SER A 119 3.16 -0.22 7.03
C SER A 119 2.53 0.92 7.83
N GLY A 120 3.37 1.83 8.34
CA GLY A 120 2.92 3.07 8.99
C GLY A 120 2.08 3.95 8.06
N ALA A 121 2.43 4.04 6.77
CA ALA A 121 1.67 4.79 5.76
C ALA A 121 0.20 4.39 5.72
N GLY A 122 -0.06 3.08 5.59
CA GLY A 122 -1.42 2.53 5.49
C GLY A 122 -2.26 2.84 6.73
N VAL A 123 -1.67 2.72 7.92
CA VAL A 123 -2.37 3.01 9.18
C VAL A 123 -2.64 4.50 9.33
N TYR A 124 -1.66 5.35 9.00
CA TYR A 124 -1.86 6.79 9.03
C TYR A 124 -3.01 7.22 8.12
N ALA A 125 -3.02 6.75 6.87
CA ALA A 125 -4.08 7.06 5.92
C ALA A 125 -5.46 6.58 6.41
N ALA A 126 -5.55 5.36 6.94
CA ALA A 126 -6.81 4.82 7.44
C ALA A 126 -7.39 5.62 8.63
N VAL A 127 -6.52 6.08 9.54
CA VAL A 127 -6.94 6.79 10.76
C VAL A 127 -7.24 8.27 10.50
N HIS A 128 -6.43 8.92 9.66
CA HIS A 128 -6.45 10.38 9.52
C HIS A 128 -7.02 10.89 8.19
N LEU A 129 -6.91 10.15 7.09
CA LEU A 129 -7.24 10.65 5.76
C LEU A 129 -8.50 10.00 5.17
N LEU A 130 -8.79 8.75 5.51
CA LEU A 130 -9.90 8.01 4.91
C LEU A 130 -11.27 8.65 5.19
N LYS A 131 -11.45 9.26 6.37
CA LYS A 131 -12.73 9.87 6.76
C LYS A 131 -13.14 11.02 5.86
N ASP A 132 -12.18 11.69 5.22
CA ASP A 132 -12.46 12.82 4.34
C ASP A 132 -13.16 12.38 3.05
N ILE A 133 -12.95 11.14 2.62
CA ILE A 133 -13.54 10.59 1.39
C ILE A 133 -14.60 9.51 1.66
N GLN A 134 -14.50 8.83 2.80
CA GLN A 134 -15.39 7.74 3.21
C GLN A 134 -15.80 7.92 4.68
N PRO A 135 -16.57 8.97 5.02
CA PRO A 135 -16.92 9.29 6.41
C PRO A 135 -17.79 8.20 7.08
N LYS A 136 -18.43 7.34 6.28
CA LYS A 136 -19.25 6.21 6.74
C LYS A 136 -18.48 4.89 6.80
N ALA A 137 -17.17 4.88 6.55
CA ALA A 137 -16.36 3.66 6.66
C ALA A 137 -16.35 3.16 8.12
N GLN A 138 -16.94 1.99 8.36
CA GLN A 138 -17.00 1.37 9.69
C GLN A 138 -15.98 0.25 9.88
N LYS A 139 -15.62 -0.45 8.80
CA LYS A 139 -14.70 -1.59 8.83
C LYS A 139 -13.57 -1.32 7.82
N VAL A 140 -12.38 -1.11 8.34
CA VAL A 140 -11.19 -0.79 7.55
C VAL A 140 -10.10 -1.79 7.88
N GLY A 141 -9.62 -2.49 6.85
CA GLY A 141 -8.44 -3.34 6.96
C GLY A 141 -7.22 -2.60 6.43
N VAL A 142 -6.08 -2.77 7.10
CA VAL A 142 -4.78 -2.24 6.66
C VAL A 142 -3.79 -3.40 6.57
N ILE A 143 -3.04 -3.45 5.49
CA ILE A 143 -1.99 -4.46 5.29
C ILE A 143 -0.69 -3.95 5.93
N LEU A 144 -0.17 -4.71 6.89
CA LEU A 144 1.17 -4.48 7.45
C LEU A 144 2.16 -5.32 6.62
N CYS A 145 2.86 -4.68 5.68
CA CYS A 145 3.68 -5.36 4.68
C CYS A 145 5.05 -5.84 5.19
N GLY A 146 5.55 -5.27 6.30
CA GLY A 146 6.89 -5.58 6.78
C GLY A 146 7.21 -5.03 8.16
N GLY A 147 8.25 -5.60 8.77
CA GLY A 147 8.79 -5.19 10.07
C GLY A 147 10.30 -5.34 10.16
N ASN A 148 10.98 -5.31 9.02
CA ASN A 148 12.44 -5.36 8.96
C ASN A 148 13.00 -3.98 9.33
N VAL A 149 13.03 -3.69 10.62
CA VAL A 149 13.56 -2.44 11.16
C VAL A 149 14.61 -2.73 12.22
N ASP A 150 15.59 -1.84 12.29
CA ASP A 150 16.57 -1.85 13.37
C ASP A 150 15.97 -1.19 14.62
N LEU A 151 15.92 -1.96 15.71
CA LEU A 151 15.33 -1.57 16.98
C LEU A 151 16.15 -0.49 17.70
N ASP A 152 17.44 -0.36 17.38
CA ASP A 152 18.33 0.63 18.00
C ASP A 152 18.14 2.04 17.42
N VAL A 153 17.45 2.15 16.27
CA VAL A 153 17.27 3.41 15.52
C VAL A 153 15.82 3.69 15.14
N LEU A 154 14.87 3.30 16.00
CA LEU A 154 13.45 3.54 15.73
C LEU A 154 13.14 5.05 15.58
N PRO A 155 12.50 5.48 14.48
CA PRO A 155 12.39 6.90 14.12
C PRO A 155 11.48 7.71 15.04
N TRP A 156 10.66 7.06 15.88
CA TRP A 156 9.84 7.72 16.89
C TRP A 156 10.50 7.84 18.27
N LEU A 157 11.70 7.27 18.44
CA LEU A 157 12.47 7.45 19.67
C LEU A 157 13.15 8.81 19.63
N THR A 158 12.51 9.82 20.21
CA THR A 158 13.22 11.02 20.64
C THR A 158 14.15 10.62 21.78
N ARG A 159 15.47 10.80 21.62
CA ARG A 159 16.44 10.67 22.72
C ARG A 159 16.17 11.77 23.75
N THR A 160 15.14 11.58 24.56
CA THR A 160 14.76 12.49 25.64
C THR A 160 14.52 11.65 26.86
N THR A 161 15.60 11.12 27.44
CA THR A 161 15.64 10.71 28.85
C THR A 161 17.09 10.43 29.23
N SER A 162 17.76 11.46 29.75
CA SER A 162 18.72 11.26 30.82
C SER A 162 17.95 10.72 32.02
N TYR A 163 17.95 9.41 32.22
CA TYR A 163 17.76 8.88 33.57
C TYR A 163 19.10 9.08 34.29
N GLN A 164 19.16 10.10 35.15
CA GLN A 164 20.05 10.05 36.32
C GLN A 164 19.29 9.38 37.45
#